data_AF-A0A0M2GYH2-F1
#
_entry.id   AF-A0A0M2GYH2-F1
#
_cell.length_a   1.000
_cell.length_b   1.000
_cell.length_c   1.000
_cell.angle_alpha   90.00
_cell.angle_beta   90.00
_cell.angle_gamma   90.00
#
_symmetry.space_group_name_H-M   'P 1'
#
loop_
_entity.id
_entity.type
_entity.pdbx_description
1 polymer ?
#
loop_
_entity_poly.entity_id
_entity_poly.type
_entity_poly.pdbx_seq_one_letter_code
_entity_poly.pdbx_strand_id
1 'polypeptide(L)'
;MNKTRALRSKSAISAAAVLLSCAGIGLATATPAVAYAGYCNSEVTKKRAAASGGSYKAYLPAHGGDIDCYMNQGAESKAVKALQKNLNWCYDRNLEVDGIFGKDTKEALEYAQGKEGIGKDGKYGEQSRTNLKWRWYENRNLWYCGELRNGA
;
A
#
# COMPACT_ATOMS: atom_id res chain seq x y z
N MET A 1 2.41 48.22 36.09
CA MET A 1 1.80 47.37 37.14
C MET A 1 2.02 45.92 36.77
N ASN A 2 2.77 45.21 37.63
CA ASN A 2 3.20 43.82 37.50
C ASN A 2 2.04 42.82 37.54
N LYS A 3 2.18 41.67 36.85
CA LYS A 3 2.18 40.33 37.49
C LYS A 3 3.04 39.36 36.67
N THR A 4 4.05 38.78 37.33
CA THR A 4 4.93 37.69 36.86
C THR A 4 4.61 36.38 37.58
N ARG A 5 5.03 35.26 36.95
CA ARG A 5 5.17 33.85 37.42
C ARG A 5 3.93 32.95 37.20
N ALA A 6 4.04 31.67 36.81
CA ALA A 6 5.15 30.72 36.95
C ALA A 6 5.16 29.63 35.85
N LEU A 7 6.36 29.18 35.46
CA LEU A 7 6.59 27.93 34.74
C LEU A 7 6.29 26.71 35.63
N ARG A 8 5.77 25.63 35.02
CA ARG A 8 5.91 24.27 35.52
C ARG A 8 6.62 23.41 34.47
N SER A 9 7.84 22.99 34.81
CA SER A 9 8.67 22.02 34.10
C SER A 9 8.62 20.65 34.78
N LYS A 10 9.09 19.62 34.05
CA LYS A 10 9.52 18.26 34.46
C LYS A 10 8.41 17.21 34.37
N SER A 11 8.60 16.00 33.84
CA SER A 11 9.70 15.30 33.17
C SER A 11 9.12 13.99 32.65
N ALA A 12 9.54 13.51 31.48
CA ALA A 12 9.49 12.08 31.15
C ALA A 12 10.51 11.79 30.03
N ILE A 13 11.80 11.91 30.36
CA ILE A 13 12.87 11.22 29.65
C ILE A 13 13.21 10.01 30.50
N SER A 14 12.95 8.82 30.00
CA SER A 14 13.62 7.59 30.44
C SER A 14 13.64 6.63 29.27
N ALA A 15 14.61 6.85 28.39
CA ALA A 15 15.11 5.86 27.48
C ALA A 15 15.86 4.79 28.31
N ALA A 16 15.42 3.54 28.24
CA ALA A 16 16.24 2.41 28.65
C ALA A 16 17.08 1.97 27.44
N ALA A 17 18.27 2.57 27.31
CA ALA A 17 19.34 2.04 26.48
C ALA A 17 20.05 0.94 27.29
N VAL A 18 19.99 -0.31 26.82
CA VAL A 18 20.94 -1.35 27.26
C VAL A 18 21.85 -1.63 26.06
N LEU A 19 23.09 -1.20 26.20
CA LEU A 19 24.21 -1.45 25.30
C LEU A 19 24.68 -2.90 25.49
N LEU A 20 24.70 -3.70 24.42
CA LEU A 20 25.61 -4.83 24.32
C LEU A 20 26.46 -4.65 23.05
N SER A 21 27.69 -4.22 23.27
CA SER A 21 28.72 -4.04 22.25
C SER A 21 29.34 -5.38 21.88
N CYS A 22 29.09 -5.85 20.66
CA CYS A 22 29.98 -6.75 19.94
C CYS A 22 30.26 -6.14 18.55
N ALA A 23 31.52 -6.24 18.13
CA ALA A 23 32.15 -5.52 17.05
C ALA A 23 31.43 -5.58 15.69
N GLY A 24 31.46 -4.46 14.94
CA GLY A 24 31.13 -4.39 13.52
C GLY A 24 29.65 -4.14 13.20
N ILE A 25 29.09 -3.01 13.62
CA ILE A 25 27.66 -2.73 13.47
C ILE A 25 27.47 -1.63 12.42
N GLY A 26 27.25 -2.03 11.17
CA GLY A 26 26.58 -1.15 10.21
C GLY A 26 25.24 -0.73 10.83
N LEU A 27 24.93 0.56 10.80
CA LEU A 27 23.65 1.09 11.27
C LEU A 27 22.53 0.45 10.45
N ALA A 28 22.02 -0.71 10.91
CA ALA A 28 20.75 -1.23 10.50
C ALA A 28 19.72 -0.25 11.08
N THR A 29 19.38 0.78 10.32
CA THR A 29 18.16 1.53 10.57
C THR A 29 17.04 0.51 10.52
N ALA A 30 16.51 0.11 11.68
CA ALA A 30 15.32 -0.71 11.74
C ALA A 30 14.21 0.09 11.04
N THR A 31 13.94 -0.25 9.77
CA THR A 31 12.77 0.27 9.08
C THR A 31 11.57 -0.08 9.94
N PRO A 32 10.69 0.89 10.28
CA PRO A 32 9.51 0.59 11.06
C PRO A 32 8.76 -0.54 10.34
N ALA A 33 8.51 -1.64 11.06
CA ALA A 33 7.59 -2.65 10.56
C ALA A 33 6.21 -1.97 10.50
N VAL A 34 5.75 -1.65 9.30
CA VAL A 34 4.39 -1.16 9.13
C VAL A 34 3.45 -2.27 9.59
N ALA A 35 2.67 -1.98 10.63
CA ALA A 35 1.67 -2.92 11.10
C ALA A 35 0.53 -2.92 10.09
N TYR A 36 0.41 -4.00 9.31
CA TYR A 36 -0.73 -4.19 8.43
C TYR A 36 -2.01 -4.30 9.27
N ALA A 37 -3.09 -3.64 8.83
CA ALA A 37 -4.42 -3.72 9.44
C ALA A 37 -4.97 -5.15 9.45
N GLY A 38 -4.54 -5.99 8.50
CA GLY A 38 -4.86 -7.41 8.46
C GLY A 38 -4.53 -8.05 7.11
N TYR A 39 -5.02 -9.28 6.93
CA TYR A 39 -4.95 -9.98 5.64
C TYR A 39 -6.01 -9.42 4.68
N CYS A 40 -5.62 -8.98 3.49
CA CYS A 40 -6.55 -8.38 2.53
C CYS A 40 -7.64 -9.39 2.13
N ASN A 41 -8.90 -9.06 2.39
CA ASN A 41 -10.06 -9.93 2.13
C ASN A 41 -11.22 -9.22 1.40
N SER A 42 -11.13 -7.90 1.26
CA SER A 42 -12.15 -7.04 0.67
C SER A 42 -11.51 -6.07 -0.32
N GLU A 43 -12.34 -5.26 -0.97
CA GLU A 43 -11.88 -4.15 -1.80
C GLU A 43 -12.56 -2.85 -1.36
N VAL A 44 -11.87 -1.73 -1.57
CA VAL A 44 -12.46 -0.39 -1.42
C VAL A 44 -12.34 0.40 -2.70
N THR A 45 -13.24 1.37 -2.88
CA THR A 45 -13.16 2.31 -3.99
C THR A 45 -12.54 3.62 -3.53
N LYS A 46 -11.42 4.01 -4.14
CA LYS A 46 -10.88 5.38 -4.03
C LYS A 46 -11.37 6.22 -5.19
N LYS A 47 -11.59 7.51 -4.93
CA LYS A 47 -12.07 8.48 -5.92
C LYS A 47 -11.07 9.60 -6.13
N ARG A 48 -11.00 10.10 -7.36
CA ARG A 48 -10.26 11.32 -7.73
C ARG A 48 -11.12 12.21 -8.59
N ALA A 49 -11.09 13.51 -8.34
CA ALA A 49 -11.80 14.47 -9.18
C ALA A 49 -11.27 14.43 -10.62
N ALA A 50 -12.18 14.44 -11.59
CA ALA A 50 -11.84 14.58 -13.01
C ALA A 50 -11.95 16.05 -13.40
N ALA A 51 -10.99 16.57 -14.19
CA ALA A 51 -11.01 17.95 -14.68
C ALA A 51 -12.26 18.26 -15.54
N SER A 52 -12.86 17.24 -16.16
CA SER A 52 -14.05 17.30 -16.99
C SER A 52 -15.38 17.37 -16.20
N GLY A 53 -15.31 17.50 -14.87
CA GLY A 53 -16.46 17.31 -13.98
C GLY A 53 -16.81 15.83 -13.85
N GLY A 54 -16.64 15.28 -12.64
CA GLY A 54 -16.86 13.85 -12.36
C GLY A 54 -15.81 13.28 -11.41
N SER A 55 -15.73 11.95 -11.34
CA SER A 55 -14.71 11.27 -10.53
C SER A 55 -14.23 9.98 -11.18
N TYR A 56 -12.90 9.83 -11.25
CA TYR A 56 -12.26 8.55 -11.50
C TYR A 56 -12.38 7.67 -10.26
N LYS A 57 -12.54 6.37 -10.48
CA LYS A 57 -12.58 5.34 -9.44
C LYS A 57 -11.42 4.36 -9.64
N ALA A 58 -10.79 3.96 -8.53
CA ALA A 58 -9.86 2.85 -8.46
C ALA A 58 -10.31 1.87 -7.38
N TYR A 59 -10.15 0.57 -7.64
CA TYR A 59 -10.51 -0.52 -6.72
C TYR A 59 -9.24 -1.09 -6.13
N LEU A 60 -9.13 -1.04 -4.81
CA LEU A 60 -7.92 -1.42 -4.09
C LEU A 60 -8.19 -2.59 -3.15
N PRO A 61 -7.28 -3.57 -3.05
CA PRO A 61 -7.24 -4.55 -1.97
C PRO A 61 -7.32 -3.87 -0.60
N ALA A 62 -8.15 -4.42 0.29
CA ALA A 62 -8.40 -3.85 1.61
C ALA A 62 -8.73 -4.91 2.68
N HIS A 63 -8.62 -4.50 3.94
CA HIS A 63 -9.07 -5.23 5.13
C HIS A 63 -9.91 -4.31 6.01
N GLY A 64 -11.19 -4.62 6.20
CA GLY A 64 -12.07 -3.80 7.06
C GLY A 64 -12.24 -2.34 6.61
N GLY A 65 -12.02 -2.05 5.32
CA GLY A 65 -12.04 -0.68 4.77
C GLY A 65 -10.66 0.01 4.74
N ASP A 66 -9.65 -0.58 5.37
CA ASP A 66 -8.27 -0.11 5.34
C ASP A 66 -7.52 -0.69 4.13
N ILE A 67 -6.73 0.13 3.45
CA ILE A 67 -5.90 -0.28 2.30
C ILE A 67 -4.49 -0.72 2.73
N ASP A 68 -4.12 -0.51 3.98
CA ASP A 68 -2.87 -0.97 4.59
C ASP A 68 -2.99 -2.42 5.06
N CYS A 69 -3.16 -3.32 4.09
CA CYS A 69 -3.26 -4.76 4.32
C CYS A 69 -2.19 -5.51 3.53
N TYR A 70 -1.97 -6.78 3.87
CA TYR A 70 -1.08 -7.66 3.13
C TYR A 70 -1.81 -8.89 2.60
N MET A 71 -1.34 -9.44 1.47
CA MET A 71 -1.75 -10.75 0.96
C MET A 71 -0.67 -11.33 0.05
N ASN A 72 -0.68 -12.64 -0.12
CA ASN A 72 0.32 -13.39 -0.88
C ASN A 72 -0.31 -14.62 -1.52
N GLN A 73 0.51 -15.43 -2.20
CA GLN A 73 0.07 -16.67 -2.83
C GLN A 73 -0.68 -17.57 -1.84
N GLY A 74 -1.83 -18.10 -2.29
CA GLY A 74 -2.78 -18.86 -1.47
C GLY A 74 -3.97 -18.04 -0.96
N ALA A 75 -3.96 -16.71 -1.08
CA ALA A 75 -5.12 -15.88 -0.77
C ALA A 75 -6.30 -16.19 -1.70
N GLU A 76 -7.52 -16.18 -1.16
CA GLU A 76 -8.74 -16.20 -1.95
C GLU A 76 -9.71 -15.13 -1.44
N SER A 77 -9.94 -14.07 -2.24
CA SER A 77 -10.80 -12.97 -1.81
C SER A 77 -11.19 -11.99 -2.93
N LYS A 78 -12.08 -11.05 -2.60
CA LYS A 78 -12.37 -9.90 -3.48
C LYS A 78 -11.15 -8.99 -3.65
N ALA A 79 -10.26 -8.94 -2.66
CA ALA A 79 -9.02 -8.18 -2.74
C ALA A 79 -8.12 -8.70 -3.88
N VAL A 80 -8.04 -10.02 -4.03
CA VAL A 80 -7.29 -10.66 -5.13
C VAL A 80 -7.91 -10.30 -6.48
N LYS A 81 -9.25 -10.32 -6.61
CA LYS A 81 -9.93 -9.89 -7.86
C LYS A 81 -9.60 -8.44 -8.22
N ALA A 82 -9.55 -7.55 -7.24
CA ALA A 82 -9.15 -6.16 -7.46
C ALA A 82 -7.72 -6.08 -8.01
N LEU A 83 -6.79 -6.83 -7.42
CA LEU A 83 -5.40 -6.90 -7.87
C LEU A 83 -5.29 -7.49 -9.29
N GLN A 84 -5.93 -8.62 -9.57
CA GLN A 84 -5.89 -9.27 -10.90
C GLN A 84 -6.41 -8.36 -12.00
N LYS A 85 -7.55 -7.69 -11.78
CA LYS A 85 -8.06 -6.67 -12.71
C LYS A 85 -7.02 -5.58 -12.92
N ASN A 86 -6.43 -5.06 -11.85
CA ASN A 86 -5.43 -4.00 -11.98
C ASN A 86 -4.21 -4.44 -12.81
N LEU A 87 -3.69 -5.63 -12.52
CA LEU A 87 -2.56 -6.22 -13.21
C LEU A 87 -2.85 -6.41 -14.71
N ASN A 88 -4.04 -6.92 -15.06
CA ASN A 88 -4.42 -7.08 -16.46
C ASN A 88 -4.46 -5.73 -17.20
N TRP A 89 -5.05 -4.70 -16.59
CA TRP A 89 -5.24 -3.42 -17.25
C TRP A 89 -3.99 -2.55 -17.32
N CYS A 90 -3.24 -2.44 -16.22
CA CYS A 90 -2.11 -1.50 -16.14
C CYS A 90 -0.76 -2.10 -16.43
N TYR A 91 -0.67 -3.42 -16.43
CA TYR A 91 0.57 -4.14 -16.68
C TYR A 91 0.46 -5.11 -17.84
N ASP A 92 -0.66 -5.12 -18.57
CA ASP A 92 -0.89 -5.98 -19.72
C ASP A 92 -0.62 -7.45 -19.37
N ARG A 93 -1.30 -7.90 -18.31
CA ARG A 93 -1.29 -9.30 -17.86
C ARG A 93 -2.55 -9.98 -18.38
N ASN A 94 -2.48 -11.31 -18.55
CA ASN A 94 -3.60 -12.11 -19.03
C ASN A 94 -4.06 -13.11 -17.97
N LEU A 95 -4.38 -12.59 -16.77
CA LEU A 95 -4.84 -13.41 -15.65
C LEU A 95 -6.34 -13.70 -15.77
N GLU A 96 -6.74 -14.89 -15.34
CA GLU A 96 -8.12 -15.11 -14.94
C GLU A 96 -8.45 -14.27 -13.70
N VAL A 97 -9.65 -13.68 -13.65
CA VAL A 97 -10.12 -12.86 -12.52
C VAL A 97 -10.99 -13.72 -11.61
N ASP A 98 -10.41 -14.78 -11.08
CA ASP A 98 -11.06 -15.79 -10.24
C ASP A 98 -11.08 -15.41 -8.75
N GLY A 99 -10.20 -14.50 -8.32
CA GLY A 99 -10.00 -14.13 -6.93
C GLY A 99 -9.07 -15.05 -6.16
N ILE A 100 -8.32 -15.92 -6.85
CA ILE A 100 -7.34 -16.83 -6.28
C ILE A 100 -5.93 -16.31 -6.57
N PHE A 101 -5.16 -16.09 -5.52
CA PHE A 101 -3.78 -15.65 -5.63
C PHE A 101 -2.91 -16.88 -5.91
N GLY A 102 -3.03 -17.42 -7.12
CA GLY A 102 -2.23 -18.54 -7.62
C GLY A 102 -0.84 -18.12 -8.07
N LYS A 103 -0.14 -19.06 -8.70
CA LYS A 103 1.20 -18.87 -9.28
C LYS A 103 1.21 -17.71 -10.29
N ASP A 104 0.23 -17.66 -11.19
CA ASP A 104 0.20 -16.67 -12.27
C ASP A 104 -0.03 -15.26 -11.71
N THR A 105 -0.90 -15.12 -10.70
CA THR A 105 -1.10 -13.85 -9.98
C THR A 105 0.21 -13.37 -9.31
N LYS A 106 0.99 -14.30 -8.71
CA LYS A 106 2.30 -13.98 -8.12
C LYS A 106 3.29 -13.48 -9.18
N GLU A 107 3.44 -14.19 -10.28
CA GLU A 107 4.37 -13.83 -11.36
C GLU A 107 3.99 -12.49 -12.02
N ALA A 108 2.69 -12.26 -12.21
CA ALA A 108 2.19 -10.98 -12.69
C ALA A 108 2.48 -9.83 -11.73
N LEU A 109 2.37 -10.06 -10.41
CA LEU A 109 2.71 -9.07 -9.41
C LEU A 109 4.22 -8.79 -9.38
N GLU A 110 5.08 -9.82 -9.43
CA GLU A 110 6.54 -9.67 -9.50
C GLU A 110 6.97 -8.85 -10.72
N TYR A 111 6.34 -9.10 -11.88
CA TYR A 111 6.57 -8.28 -13.06
C TYR A 111 6.18 -6.83 -12.82
N ALA A 112 4.99 -6.57 -12.30
CA ALA A 112 4.50 -5.22 -12.05
C ALA A 112 5.38 -4.46 -11.06
N GLN A 113 5.74 -5.09 -9.94
CA GLN A 113 6.72 -4.57 -8.97
C GLN A 113 8.04 -4.21 -9.66
N GLY A 114 8.52 -5.07 -10.56
CA GLY A 114 9.73 -4.82 -11.32
C GLY A 114 9.62 -3.67 -12.32
N LYS A 115 8.43 -3.41 -12.88
CA LYS A 115 8.18 -2.25 -13.75
C LYS A 115 8.18 -0.94 -12.97
N GLU A 116 7.78 -0.98 -11.70
CA GLU A 116 7.81 0.19 -10.81
C GLU A 116 9.13 0.35 -10.04
N GLY A 117 10.12 -0.52 -10.29
CA GLY A 117 11.44 -0.40 -9.66
C GLY A 117 11.47 -0.71 -8.17
N ILE A 118 10.46 -1.42 -7.65
CA ILE A 118 10.42 -1.88 -6.25
C ILE A 118 10.83 -3.36 -6.15
N GLY A 119 10.96 -3.87 -4.92
CA GLY A 119 11.26 -5.28 -4.65
C GLY A 119 10.24 -6.21 -5.31
N LYS A 120 10.72 -7.23 -6.04
CA LYS A 120 9.91 -8.20 -6.79
C LYS A 120 9.64 -9.47 -5.97
N ASP A 121 9.05 -9.29 -4.80
CA ASP A 121 8.81 -10.41 -3.87
C ASP A 121 7.52 -11.20 -4.16
N GLY A 122 6.69 -10.71 -5.09
CA GLY A 122 5.42 -11.33 -5.46
C GLY A 122 4.38 -11.26 -4.34
N LYS A 123 4.57 -10.38 -3.36
CA LYS A 123 3.65 -10.15 -2.25
C LYS A 123 2.97 -8.80 -2.39
N TYR A 124 1.70 -8.76 -2.03
CA TYR A 124 0.98 -7.51 -1.94
C TYR A 124 1.10 -6.96 -0.51
N GLY A 125 1.52 -5.70 -0.41
CA GLY A 125 1.63 -4.95 0.82
C GLY A 125 1.84 -3.47 0.50
N GLU A 126 2.31 -2.68 1.46
CA GLU A 126 2.44 -1.21 1.33
C GLU A 126 3.22 -0.78 0.07
N GLN A 127 4.34 -1.45 -0.24
CA GLN A 127 5.14 -1.12 -1.41
C GLN A 127 4.35 -1.31 -2.71
N SER A 128 3.66 -2.45 -2.86
CA SER A 128 2.79 -2.71 -4.01
C SER A 128 1.59 -1.76 -4.04
N ARG A 129 0.92 -1.55 -2.91
CA ARG A 129 -0.20 -0.62 -2.77
C ARG A 129 0.17 0.77 -3.27
N THR A 130 1.31 1.29 -2.81
CA THR A 130 1.72 2.69 -3.00
C THR A 130 2.31 2.93 -4.38
N ASN A 131 3.16 2.02 -4.87
CA ASN A 131 3.98 2.25 -6.07
C ASN A 131 3.37 1.65 -7.34
N LEU A 132 2.48 0.65 -7.25
CA LEU A 132 1.79 0.18 -8.44
C LEU A 132 0.92 1.29 -9.03
N LYS A 133 0.86 1.31 -10.36
CA LYS A 133 -0.14 2.04 -11.11
C LYS A 133 -1.47 1.34 -10.98
N TRP A 134 -2.47 2.11 -10.66
CA TRP A 134 -3.84 1.66 -10.51
C TRP A 134 -4.68 2.08 -11.69
N ARG A 135 -5.60 1.20 -12.09
CA ARG A 135 -6.61 1.50 -13.10
C ARG A 135 -7.60 2.50 -12.52
N TRP A 136 -7.49 3.74 -12.97
CA TRP A 136 -8.46 4.80 -12.73
C TRP A 136 -9.43 4.84 -13.89
N TYR A 137 -10.73 4.76 -13.64
CA TYR A 137 -11.72 4.85 -14.71
C TYR A 137 -12.98 5.61 -14.29
N GLU A 138 -13.64 6.21 -15.27
CA GLU A 138 -14.90 6.94 -15.16
C GLU A 138 -16.00 6.22 -15.97
N ASN A 139 -17.27 6.48 -15.64
CA ASN A 139 -18.43 5.94 -16.35
C ASN A 139 -18.48 6.27 -17.87
N ARG A 140 -17.71 7.26 -18.36
CA ARG A 140 -17.65 7.68 -19.77
C ARG A 140 -16.62 6.90 -20.61
N ASN A 141 -16.26 5.68 -20.22
CA ASN A 141 -15.17 4.88 -20.82
C ASN A 141 -13.78 5.54 -20.82
N LEU A 142 -13.59 6.61 -20.03
CA LEU A 142 -12.28 7.22 -19.82
C LEU A 142 -11.55 6.44 -18.73
N TRP A 143 -10.35 5.95 -19.03
CA TRP A 143 -9.51 5.25 -18.08
C TRP A 143 -8.03 5.53 -18.32
N TYR A 144 -7.23 5.41 -17.27
CA TYR A 144 -5.77 5.50 -17.33
C TYR A 144 -5.14 4.72 -16.17
N CYS A 145 -3.85 4.48 -16.27
CA CYS A 145 -3.05 3.85 -15.22
C CYS A 145 -2.21 4.89 -14.51
N GLY A 146 -2.39 5.03 -13.20
CA GLY A 146 -1.70 6.05 -12.42
C GLY A 146 -1.54 5.68 -10.95
N GLU A 147 -0.52 6.25 -10.32
CA GLU A 147 -0.17 6.07 -8.91
C GLU A 147 -1.33 6.41 -7.96
N LEU A 148 -1.27 5.98 -6.70
CA LEU A 148 -2.28 6.31 -5.67
C LEU A 148 -2.19 7.70 -5.06
N ARG A 149 -1.12 8.47 -5.29
CA ARG A 149 -0.84 9.83 -4.77
C ARG A 149 -1.91 10.35 -3.79
N ASN A 150 -1.52 10.38 -2.51
CA ASN A 150 -2.19 11.20 -1.50
C ASN A 150 -2.39 12.59 -2.10
N GLY A 151 -3.62 13.12 -1.99
CA GLY A 151 -3.95 14.44 -2.52
C GLY A 151 -2.89 15.46 -2.10
N ALA A 152 -2.52 16.33 -3.04
CA ALA A 152 -1.87 17.59 -2.70
C ALA A 152 -2.74 18.39 -1.74
#